data_AF-A0A522FKY3-F1
#
_entry.id   AF-A0A522FKY3-F1
#
_cell.length_a   1.000
_cell.length_b   1.000
_cell.length_c   1.000
_cell.angle_alpha   90.00
_cell.angle_beta   90.00
_cell.angle_gamma   90.00
#
_symmetry.space_group_name_H-M   'P 1'
#
loop_
_entity.id
_entity.type
_entity.pdbx_description
1 polymer ?
#
loop_
_entity_poly.entity_id
_entity_poly.type
_entity_poly.pdbx_seq_one_letter_code
_entity_poly.pdbx_strand_id
1 'polypeptide(L)'
;MPSKIHIKFDKPFFEDIEPEEKSSDELFGMLLMEAAGRKVFLNKYSEREINICARQMILNGYMRGTIFDYNRCVWSKPTKKGFFVLKVMEKCVEECCVMN
;
A
#
# COMPACT_ATOMS: atom_id res chain seq x y z
N MET A 1 -33.18 -10.62 -27.29
CA MET A 1 -32.85 -9.69 -26.19
C MET A 1 -32.40 -10.52 -25.00
N PRO A 2 -31.16 -10.39 -24.49
CA PRO A 2 -30.74 -11.18 -23.35
C PRO A 2 -31.39 -10.61 -22.08
N SER A 3 -32.13 -11.45 -21.36
CA SER A 3 -32.75 -11.15 -20.08
C SER A 3 -31.67 -10.80 -19.04
N LYS A 4 -31.79 -9.62 -18.43
CA LYS A 4 -30.93 -9.18 -17.32
C LYS A 4 -31.15 -10.13 -16.13
N ILE A 5 -30.14 -10.91 -15.77
CA ILE A 5 -30.12 -11.70 -14.54
C ILE A 5 -30.22 -10.72 -13.37
N HIS A 6 -31.36 -10.72 -12.67
CA HIS A 6 -31.54 -9.98 -11.44
C HIS A 6 -31.23 -10.92 -10.27
N ILE A 7 -30.06 -10.75 -9.67
CA ILE A 7 -29.71 -11.42 -8.41
C ILE A 7 -30.24 -10.53 -7.28
N LYS A 8 -31.26 -11.01 -6.56
CA LYS A 8 -31.73 -10.39 -5.32
C LYS A 8 -30.97 -11.02 -4.16
N PHE A 9 -30.27 -10.20 -3.38
CA PHE A 9 -29.66 -10.63 -2.13
C PHE A 9 -30.61 -10.28 -0.98
N ASP A 10 -31.00 -11.27 -0.18
CA ASP A 10 -32.00 -11.13 0.89
C ASP A 10 -31.44 -10.47 2.17
N LYS A 11 -30.13 -10.15 2.21
CA LYS A 11 -29.45 -9.50 3.33
C LYS A 11 -28.33 -8.58 2.80
N PRO A 12 -27.96 -7.49 3.52
CA PRO A 12 -26.74 -6.75 3.20
C PRO A 12 -25.56 -7.73 3.27
N PHE A 13 -24.89 -7.94 2.14
CA PHE A 13 -23.81 -8.94 1.99
C PHE A 13 -22.51 -8.51 2.68
N PHE A 14 -22.42 -7.24 3.05
CA PHE A 14 -21.35 -6.70 3.87
C PHE A 14 -21.96 -6.44 5.24
N GLU A 15 -21.60 -7.29 6.21
CA GLU A 15 -21.59 -6.89 7.62
C GLU A 15 -20.83 -5.57 7.73
N ASP A 16 -21.17 -4.74 8.72
CA ASP A 16 -20.48 -3.48 9.00
C ASP A 16 -18.98 -3.73 9.19
N ILE A 17 -18.22 -3.73 8.09
CA ILE A 17 -16.77 -3.82 8.10
C ILE A 17 -16.34 -2.48 8.69
N GLU A 18 -15.94 -2.50 9.96
CA GLU A 18 -15.30 -1.35 10.60
C GLU A 18 -14.20 -0.84 9.65
N PRO A 19 -14.12 0.48 9.40
CA PRO A 19 -13.10 1.01 8.51
C PRO A 19 -11.74 0.60 9.05
N GLU A 20 -10.97 -0.17 8.27
CA GLU A 20 -9.62 -0.60 8.64
C GLU A 20 -8.81 0.58 9.17
N GLU A 21 -8.21 0.42 10.35
CA GLU A 21 -7.41 1.46 10.98
C GLU A 21 -6.26 1.86 10.05
N LYS A 22 -6.14 3.17 9.79
CA LYS A 22 -5.09 3.70 8.91
C LYS A 22 -3.78 3.83 9.68
N SER A 23 -2.76 3.08 9.27
CA SER A 23 -1.39 3.24 9.78
C SER A 23 -0.46 3.88 8.75
N SER A 24 0.37 4.84 9.20
CA SER A 24 1.41 5.46 8.36
C SER A 24 2.55 4.50 8.03
N ASP A 25 2.91 3.64 8.99
CA ASP A 25 4.00 2.66 8.84
C ASP A 25 3.59 1.55 7.88
N GLU A 26 2.32 1.17 7.93
CA GLU A 26 1.74 0.25 6.98
C GLU A 26 1.76 0.84 5.56
N LEU A 27 1.28 2.08 5.37
CA LEU A 27 1.32 2.74 4.07
C LEU A 27 2.75 2.82 3.51
N PHE A 28 3.71 3.16 4.37
CA PHE A 28 5.13 3.18 4.01
C PHE A 28 5.60 1.82 3.53
N GLY A 29 5.29 0.75 4.28
CA GLY A 29 5.64 -0.62 3.92
C GLY A 29 5.01 -1.07 2.61
N MET A 30 3.73 -0.78 2.43
CA MET A 30 2.98 -1.12 1.21
C MET A 30 3.57 -0.43 -0.02
N LEU A 31 3.88 0.87 0.06
CA LEU A 31 4.51 1.60 -1.04
C LEU A 31 5.91 1.08 -1.36
N LEU A 32 6.67 0.68 -0.33
CA LEU A 32 8.00 0.11 -0.52
C LEU A 32 7.93 -1.27 -1.20
N MET A 33 6.95 -2.09 -0.82
CA MET A 33 6.66 -3.37 -1.47
C MET A 33 6.19 -3.19 -2.91
N GLU A 34 5.30 -2.22 -3.15
CA GLU A 34 4.85 -1.85 -4.50
C GLU A 34 6.03 -1.47 -5.40
N ALA A 35 6.90 -0.57 -4.91
CA ALA A 35 8.09 -0.15 -5.65
C ALA A 35 9.05 -1.33 -5.91
N ALA A 36 9.10 -2.31 -5.01
CA ALA A 36 9.85 -3.54 -5.21
C ALA A 36 9.21 -4.50 -6.24
N GLY A 37 8.08 -4.12 -6.84
CA GLY A 37 7.35 -4.90 -7.84
C GLY A 37 6.35 -5.89 -7.24
N ARG A 38 6.01 -5.77 -5.95
CA ARG A 38 5.00 -6.62 -5.32
C ARG A 38 3.60 -6.06 -5.52
N LYS A 39 2.62 -6.96 -5.58
CA LYS A 39 1.21 -6.58 -5.66
C LYS A 39 0.73 -6.18 -4.26
N VAL A 40 0.28 -4.94 -4.11
CA VAL A 40 -0.31 -4.40 -2.87
C VAL A 40 -1.66 -3.73 -3.17
N PHE A 41 -2.52 -3.62 -2.18
CA PHE A 41 -3.84 -3.01 -2.31
C PHE A 41 -3.92 -1.72 -1.49
N LEU A 42 -3.71 -0.56 -2.12
CA LEU A 42 -3.70 0.74 -1.43
C LEU A 42 -5.09 1.35 -1.25
N ASN A 43 -6.17 0.60 -1.52
CA ASN A 43 -7.54 1.12 -1.64
C ASN A 43 -8.06 1.81 -0.37
N LYS A 44 -7.49 1.51 0.79
CA LYS A 44 -7.84 2.16 2.06
C LYS A 44 -7.29 3.57 2.22
N TYR A 45 -6.29 3.94 1.42
CA TYR A 45 -5.66 5.26 1.43
C TYR A 45 -6.12 6.08 0.24
N SER A 46 -6.38 7.36 0.48
CA SER A 46 -6.65 8.32 -0.59
C SER A 46 -5.39 8.57 -1.42
N GLU A 47 -5.60 8.96 -2.67
CA GLU A 47 -4.50 9.34 -3.58
C GLU A 47 -3.62 10.44 -2.99
N ARG A 48 -4.20 11.36 -2.21
CA ARG A 48 -3.46 12.41 -1.50
C ARG A 48 -2.53 11.84 -0.42
N GLU A 49 -3.02 10.91 0.41
CA GLU A 49 -2.21 10.26 1.45
C GLU A 49 -1.06 9.47 0.83
N ILE A 50 -1.35 8.73 -0.24
CA ILE A 50 -0.37 7.97 -1.01
C ILE A 50 0.73 8.89 -1.56
N ASN A 51 0.37 9.98 -2.24
CA ASN A 51 1.34 10.90 -2.82
C ASN A 51 2.17 11.63 -1.75
N ILE A 52 1.57 12.01 -0.62
CA ILE A 52 2.32 12.64 0.49
C ILE A 52 3.37 11.66 1.03
N CYS A 53 2.99 10.41 1.28
CA CYS A 53 3.92 9.39 1.77
C CYS A 53 5.02 9.09 0.74
N ALA A 54 4.65 8.80 -0.50
CA ALA A 54 5.59 8.51 -1.58
C ALA A 54 6.58 9.66 -1.81
N ARG A 55 6.11 10.91 -1.78
CA ARG A 55 6.97 12.10 -1.86
C ARG A 55 8.01 12.12 -0.75
N GLN A 56 7.61 11.88 0.49
CA GLN A 56 8.55 11.81 1.61
C GLN A 56 9.54 10.65 1.44
N MET A 57 9.10 9.50 0.94
CA MET A 57 9.99 8.36 0.69
C MET A 57 11.02 8.65 -0.40
N ILE A 58 10.64 9.39 -1.45
CA ILE A 58 11.56 9.84 -2.51
C ILE A 58 12.58 10.82 -1.95
N LEU A 59 12.13 11.85 -1.22
CA LEU A 59 13.02 12.86 -0.62
C LEU A 59 14.01 12.27 0.39
N ASN A 60 13.57 11.29 1.18
CA ASN A 60 14.41 10.58 2.14
C ASN A 60 15.26 9.45 1.51
N GLY A 61 15.19 9.30 0.19
CA GLY A 61 16.02 8.38 -0.58
C GLY A 61 15.70 6.92 -0.34
N TYR A 62 14.48 6.55 0.03
CA TYR A 62 14.03 5.15 0.13
C TYR A 62 13.65 4.59 -1.24
N MET A 63 13.10 5.42 -2.12
CA MET A 63 12.66 5.01 -3.46
C MET A 63 13.10 6.01 -4.51
N ARG A 64 13.28 5.52 -5.74
CA ARG A 64 13.47 6.36 -6.93
C ARG A 64 12.12 6.81 -7.43
N GLY A 65 11.99 8.12 -7.66
CA GLY A 65 10.78 8.71 -8.22
C GLY A 65 10.99 10.14 -8.69
N THR A 66 9.96 10.68 -9.33
CA THR A 66 9.90 12.07 -9.80
C THR A 66 8.76 12.77 -9.09
N ILE A 67 9.04 13.93 -8.50
CA ILE A 67 8.04 14.78 -7.84
C ILE A 67 7.67 15.89 -8.81
N PHE A 68 6.40 16.00 -9.17
CA PHE A 68 5.91 17.03 -10.09
C PHE A 68 5.44 18.28 -9.33
N ASP A 69 4.70 18.06 -8.23
CA ASP A 69 4.23 19.13 -7.35
C ASP A 69 3.98 18.58 -5.92
N TYR A 70 3.26 19.33 -5.08
CA TYR A 70 2.97 18.96 -3.70
C TYR A 70 2.08 17.71 -3.58
N ASN A 71 1.18 17.48 -4.54
CA ASN A 71 0.18 16.40 -4.50
C ASN A 71 0.44 15.30 -5.53
N ARG A 72 1.44 15.44 -6.41
CA ARG A 72 1.70 14.48 -7.50
C ARG A 72 3.16 14.07 -7.55
N CYS A 73 3.37 12.76 -7.48
CA CYS A 73 4.66 12.13 -7.73
C CYS A 73 4.46 10.75 -8.38
N VAL A 74 5.52 10.24 -9.00
CA VAL A 74 5.59 8.86 -9.51
C VAL A 74 6.85 8.20 -8.97
N TRP A 75 6.79 6.91 -8.69
CA TRP A 75 7.92 6.12 -8.18
C TRP A 75 8.10 4.86 -9.02
N SER A 76 9.23 4.17 -8.83
CA SER A 76 9.59 3.01 -9.65
C SER A 76 10.27 1.88 -8.90
N LYS A 77 11.39 2.15 -8.21
CA LYS A 77 12.22 1.12 -7.57
C LYS A 77 12.75 1.59 -6.21
N PRO A 78 12.93 0.70 -5.22
CA PRO A 78 13.63 1.05 -4.00
C PRO A 78 15.08 1.40 -4.30
N THR A 79 15.65 2.29 -3.50
CA THR A 79 17.10 2.51 -3.49
C THR A 79 17.78 1.42 -2.66
N LYS A 80 19.11 1.44 -2.54
CA LYS A 80 19.82 0.56 -1.60
C LYS A 80 19.30 0.69 -0.17
N LYS A 81 18.98 1.91 0.27
CA LYS A 81 18.38 2.21 1.58
C LYS A 81 16.99 1.58 1.70
N GLY A 82 16.14 1.77 0.69
CA GLY A 82 14.81 1.14 0.66
C GLY A 82 14.86 -0.38 0.68
N PHE A 83 15.75 -1.00 -0.11
CA PHE A 83 15.94 -2.46 -0.10
C PHE A 83 16.41 -2.99 1.25
N PHE A 84 17.26 -2.26 1.95
CA PHE A 84 17.67 -2.65 3.30
C PHE A 84 16.48 -2.66 4.26
N VAL A 85 15.67 -1.59 4.27
CA VAL A 85 14.46 -1.51 5.11
C VAL A 85 13.49 -2.64 4.77
N LEU A 86 13.24 -2.89 3.49
CA LEU A 86 12.36 -3.96 3.05
C LEU A 86 12.81 -5.34 3.59
N LYS A 87 14.12 -5.64 3.50
CA LYS A 87 14.68 -6.89 4.06
C LYS A 87 14.51 -7.01 5.57
N VAL A 88 14.61 -5.90 6.30
CA VAL A 88 14.38 -5.89 7.75
C VAL A 88 12.91 -6.19 8.05
N MET A 89 12.00 -5.54 7.33
CA MET A 89 10.56 -5.79 7.48
C MET A 89 10.19 -7.25 7.22
N GLU A 90 10.77 -7.86 6.18
CA GLU A 90 10.55 -9.28 5.85
C GLU A 90 11.03 -10.22 6.96
N LYS A 91 12.21 -9.98 7.52
CA LYS A 91 12.74 -10.79 8.62
C LYS A 91 11.92 -10.70 9.90
N CYS A 92 11.43 -9.50 10.23
CA CYS A 92 10.56 -9.31 11.40
C CYS A 92 9.25 -10.11 11.27
N VAL A 93 8.71 -10.22 10.05
CA VAL A 93 7.51 -11.03 9.80
C VAL A 93 7.81 -12.52 9.99
N GLU A 94 8.94 -13.01 9.46
CA GLU A 94 9.36 -14.41 9.62
C GLU A 94 9.55 -14.79 11.10
N GLU A 95 10.22 -13.95 11.89
CA GLU A 95 10.46 -14.21 13.32
C GLU A 95 9.16 -14.21 14.15
N CYS A 96 8.19 -13.37 13.82
CA CYS A 96 6.87 -13.39 14.46
C CYS A 96 6.04 -14.64 14.10
N CYS A 97 6.20 -15.20 12.90
CA CYS A 97 5.47 -16.39 12.48
C CYS A 97 6.02 -17.71 13.08
N VAL A 98 7.27 -17.74 13.55
CA VAL A 98 7.90 -18.95 14.11
C VAL A 98 7.62 -19.10 15.62
N MET A 99 7.05 -18.08 16.28
CA MET A 99 6.70 -18.12 17.71
C MET A 99 5.23 -18.49 18.00
N ASN A 100 4.47 -18.96 17.01
CA ASN A 100 3.10 -19.48 17.18
C ASN A 100 3.03 -21.00 17.00
#